data_AF-A0A958IF21-F1
#
_entry.id   AF-A0A958IF21-F1
#
_cell.length_a   1.000
_cell.length_b   1.000
_cell.length_c   1.000
_cell.angle_alpha   90.00
_cell.angle_beta   90.00
_cell.angle_gamma   90.00
#
_symmetry.space_group_name_H-M   'P 1'
#
loop_
_entity.id
_entity.type
_entity.pdbx_description
1 polymer ?
#
loop_
_entity_poly.entity_id
_entity_poly.type
_entity_poly.pdbx_seq_one_letter_code
_entity_poly.pdbx_strand_id
1 'polypeptide(L)'
;MELINELRQEHQVLLQMISQIKNLGILSDEGYFKLLNSKQILIDHLTKEDTALYPLLYKGARKDKELKDLLYNLLSEMNNLTSEVLDFYSKYDDRTSFSKEEFAKDITYVMLQLKNRIVKEEEHLYRAYDKLRKVKPDLWTQFRLAFVPVQDDGEKRYKTLAGIRYDMDQTYQ
;
A
#
# COMPACT_ATOMS: atom_id res chain seq x y z
N MET A 1 4.46 -17.75 2.46
CA MET A 1 4.41 -17.07 3.77
C MET A 1 5.28 -15.83 3.74
N GLU A 2 6.42 -15.86 3.05
CA GLU A 2 7.32 -14.72 2.84
C GLU A 2 6.60 -13.42 2.42
N LEU A 3 5.85 -13.41 1.31
CA LEU A 3 5.12 -12.20 0.86
C LEU A 3 4.21 -11.58 1.93
N ILE A 4 3.35 -12.38 2.57
CA ILE A 4 2.41 -11.87 3.60
C ILE A 4 3.17 -11.38 4.84
N ASN A 5 4.26 -12.05 5.21
CA ASN A 5 5.07 -11.63 6.35
C ASN A 5 5.82 -10.33 6.04
N GLU A 6 6.31 -10.17 4.81
CA GLU A 6 6.95 -8.95 4.33
C GLU A 6 5.97 -7.76 4.37
N LEU A 7 4.75 -7.93 3.82
CA LEU A 7 3.72 -6.89 3.86
C LEU A 7 3.36 -6.49 5.30
N ARG A 8 3.24 -7.47 6.22
CA ARG A 8 3.02 -7.19 7.65
C ARG A 8 4.17 -6.42 8.31
N GLN A 9 5.41 -6.71 7.92
CA GLN A 9 6.56 -5.97 8.43
C GLN A 9 6.54 -4.52 7.92
N GLU A 10 6.19 -4.31 6.66
CA GLU A 10 6.01 -2.97 6.10
C GLU A 10 4.91 -2.18 6.83
N HIS A 11 3.80 -2.81 7.19
CA HIS A 11 2.76 -2.19 8.02
C HIS A 11 3.31 -1.67 9.35
N GLN A 12 4.12 -2.48 10.03
CA GLN A 12 4.73 -2.09 11.30
C GLN A 12 5.67 -0.90 11.13
N VAL A 13 6.50 -0.92 10.09
CA VAL A 13 7.43 0.17 9.76
C VAL A 13 6.66 1.45 9.44
N LEU A 14 5.63 1.39 8.60
CA LEU A 14 4.79 2.54 8.24
C LEU A 14 4.11 3.16 9.47
N LEU A 15 3.47 2.35 10.32
CA LEU A 15 2.81 2.84 11.53
C LEU A 15 3.80 3.48 12.52
N GLN A 16 5.00 2.89 12.65
CA GLN A 16 6.06 3.45 13.49
C GLN A 16 6.52 4.82 12.96
N MET A 17 6.76 4.93 11.65
CA MET A 17 7.21 6.18 11.03
C MET A 17 6.17 7.28 11.15
N ILE A 18 4.89 6.98 10.85
CA ILE A 18 3.79 7.95 11.02
C ILE A 18 3.69 8.42 12.48
N SER A 19 3.85 7.51 13.44
CA SER A 19 3.89 7.90 14.86
C SER A 19 5.07 8.80 15.20
N GLN A 20 6.25 8.56 14.61
CA GLN A 20 7.43 9.41 14.82
C GLN A 20 7.23 10.80 14.19
N ILE A 21 6.70 10.86 12.97
CA ILE A 21 6.41 12.12 12.27
C ILE A 21 5.43 12.95 13.10
N LYS A 22 4.39 12.32 13.65
CA LYS A 22 3.42 12.99 14.53
C LYS A 22 4.08 13.62 15.77
N ASN A 23 5.08 12.97 16.34
CA ASN A 23 5.77 13.46 17.54
C ASN A 23 6.82 14.54 17.24
N LEU A 24 7.58 14.37 16.14
CA LEU A 24 8.62 15.32 15.72
C LEU A 24 8.02 16.59 15.10
N GLY A 25 6.91 16.44 14.39
CA GLY A 25 6.30 17.48 13.58
C GLY A 25 7.07 17.72 12.28
N ILE A 26 6.33 18.01 11.20
CA ILE A 26 6.88 18.22 9.85
C ILE A 26 7.76 19.47 9.71
N LEU A 27 7.65 20.42 10.64
CA LEU A 27 8.50 21.63 10.60
C LEU A 27 9.94 21.35 11.03
N SER A 28 10.22 20.19 11.64
CA SER A 28 11.59 19.72 11.83
C SER A 28 12.10 19.04 10.57
N ASP A 29 13.39 19.18 10.27
CA ASP A 29 13.98 18.50 9.11
C ASP A 29 13.87 16.98 9.26
N GLU A 30 14.09 16.44 10.47
CA GLU A 30 13.92 15.02 10.74
C GLU A 30 12.48 14.54 10.47
N GLY A 31 11.47 15.29 10.93
CA GLY A 31 10.07 14.97 10.70
C GLY A 31 9.69 15.01 9.22
N TYR A 32 10.21 15.99 8.48
CA TYR A 32 9.99 16.09 7.04
C TYR A 32 10.68 14.96 6.25
N PHE A 33 11.96 14.65 6.55
CA PHE A 33 12.63 13.51 5.90
C PHE A 33 11.92 12.20 6.19
N LYS A 34 11.40 12.01 7.42
CA LYS A 34 10.60 10.83 7.74
C LYS A 34 9.29 10.78 6.95
N LEU A 35 8.63 11.93 6.70
CA LEU A 35 7.44 12.01 5.86
C LEU A 35 7.73 11.57 4.43
N LEU A 36 8.80 12.09 3.82
CA LEU A 36 9.19 11.69 2.47
C LEU A 36 9.53 10.20 2.39
N ASN A 37 10.26 9.68 3.38
CA ASN A 37 10.60 8.26 3.42
C ASN A 37 9.35 7.38 3.65
N SER A 38 8.40 7.80 4.48
CA SER A 38 7.18 7.01 4.72
C SER A 38 6.27 7.02 3.48
N LYS A 39 6.27 8.11 2.69
CA LYS A 39 5.62 8.15 1.38
C LYS A 39 6.18 7.08 0.45
N GLN A 40 7.51 7.01 0.33
CA GLN A 40 8.14 6.02 -0.54
C GLN A 40 7.83 4.58 -0.10
N ILE A 41 7.92 4.28 1.19
CA ILE A 41 7.60 2.95 1.72
C ILE A 41 6.13 2.60 1.45
N LEU A 42 5.22 3.56 1.58
CA LEU A 42 3.81 3.32 1.27
C LEU A 42 3.62 3.01 -0.23
N ILE A 43 4.26 3.77 -1.12
CA ILE A 43 4.16 3.52 -2.56
C ILE A 43 4.73 2.15 -2.93
N ASP A 44 5.87 1.77 -2.36
CA ASP A 44 6.48 0.45 -2.60
C ASP A 44 5.58 -0.68 -2.09
N HIS A 45 5.00 -0.51 -0.90
CA HIS A 45 4.04 -1.44 -0.31
C HIS A 45 2.82 -1.63 -1.24
N LEU A 46 2.18 -0.53 -1.66
CA LEU A 46 1.02 -0.58 -2.54
C LEU A 46 1.35 -1.22 -3.90
N THR A 47 2.50 -0.89 -4.47
CA THR A 47 2.99 -1.48 -5.72
C THR A 47 3.16 -2.99 -5.58
N LYS A 48 3.68 -3.46 -4.45
CA LYS A 48 3.84 -4.88 -4.17
C LYS A 48 2.50 -5.59 -4.07
N GLU A 49 1.50 -4.97 -3.43
CA GLU A 49 0.16 -5.54 -3.40
C GLU A 49 -0.46 -5.64 -4.80
N ASP A 50 -0.35 -4.58 -5.60
CA ASP A 50 -0.87 -4.51 -6.97
C ASP A 50 -0.24 -5.53 -7.91
N THR A 51 1.07 -5.77 -7.76
CA THR A 51 1.84 -6.61 -8.69
C THR A 51 1.95 -8.06 -8.23
N ALA A 52 1.95 -8.32 -6.92
CA ALA A 52 2.15 -9.66 -6.37
C ALA A 52 0.92 -10.25 -5.69
N LEU A 53 0.14 -9.46 -4.92
CA LEU A 53 -0.94 -10.01 -4.11
C LEU A 53 -2.28 -10.08 -4.88
N TYR A 54 -2.76 -8.94 -5.38
CA TYR A 54 -4.07 -8.85 -6.02
C TYR A 54 -4.22 -9.75 -7.24
N PRO A 55 -3.23 -9.89 -8.15
CA PRO A 55 -3.36 -10.78 -9.30
C PRO A 55 -3.62 -12.25 -8.90
N LEU A 56 -3.00 -12.70 -7.81
CA LEU A 56 -3.16 -14.05 -7.29
C LEU A 56 -4.58 -14.27 -6.74
N LEU A 57 -5.10 -13.28 -6.01
CA LEU A 57 -6.46 -13.31 -5.48
C LEU A 57 -7.51 -13.30 -6.61
N TYR A 58 -7.39 -12.41 -7.59
CA TYR A 58 -8.30 -12.34 -8.73
C TYR A 58 -8.32 -13.63 -9.54
N LYS A 59 -7.15 -14.22 -9.83
CA LYS A 59 -7.06 -15.48 -10.56
C LYS A 59 -7.64 -16.64 -9.73
N GLY A 60 -7.39 -16.66 -8.42
CA GLY A 60 -7.99 -17.62 -7.49
C GLY A 60 -9.52 -17.54 -7.44
N ALA A 61 -10.06 -16.32 -7.53
CA ALA A 61 -11.49 -16.03 -7.53
C ALA A 61 -12.15 -16.20 -8.91
N ARG A 62 -11.43 -16.50 -10.00
CA ARG A 62 -11.96 -16.47 -11.38
C ARG A 62 -13.27 -17.26 -11.59
N LYS A 63 -13.50 -18.33 -10.83
CA LYS A 63 -14.71 -19.17 -10.88
C LYS A 63 -15.58 -19.10 -9.63
N ASP A 64 -15.26 -18.22 -8.69
CA ASP A 64 -15.94 -18.06 -7.40
C ASP A 64 -16.57 -16.67 -7.34
N LYS A 65 -17.88 -16.59 -7.57
CA LYS A 65 -18.61 -15.32 -7.66
C LYS A 65 -18.61 -14.59 -6.32
N GLU A 66 -18.83 -15.31 -5.22
CA GLU A 66 -18.87 -14.72 -3.88
C GLU A 66 -17.51 -14.11 -3.52
N LEU A 67 -16.42 -14.84 -3.80
CA LEU A 67 -15.09 -14.34 -3.56
C LEU A 67 -14.72 -13.15 -4.46
N LYS A 68 -15.18 -13.13 -5.71
CA LYS A 68 -15.01 -11.96 -6.59
C LYS A 68 -15.71 -10.72 -6.04
N ASP A 69 -16.97 -10.85 -5.64
CA ASP A 69 -17.76 -9.74 -5.14
C ASP A 69 -17.14 -9.19 -3.84
N LEU A 70 -16.68 -10.07 -2.95
CA LEU A 70 -15.93 -9.69 -1.74
C LEU A 70 -14.63 -8.94 -2.08
N LEU A 71 -13.81 -9.46 -2.99
CA LEU A 71 -12.55 -8.82 -3.39
C LEU A 71 -12.80 -7.47 -4.06
N TYR A 72 -13.82 -7.35 -4.90
CA TYR A 72 -14.18 -6.09 -5.55
C TYR A 72 -14.52 -5.01 -4.52
N ASN A 73 -15.38 -5.32 -3.55
CA ASN A 73 -15.78 -4.37 -2.52
C ASN A 73 -14.60 -3.96 -1.63
N LEU A 74 -13.79 -4.93 -1.18
CA LEU A 74 -12.60 -4.66 -0.37
C LEU A 74 -11.62 -3.76 -1.13
N LEU A 75 -11.28 -4.10 -2.36
CA LEU A 75 -10.29 -3.35 -3.14
C LEU A 75 -10.78 -1.96 -3.54
N SER A 76 -12.06 -1.81 -3.88
CA SER A 76 -12.65 -0.48 -4.15
C SER A 76 -12.53 0.44 -2.94
N GLU A 77 -12.78 -0.09 -1.74
CA GLU A 77 -12.63 0.69 -0.52
C GLU A 77 -11.15 1.03 -0.25
N MET A 78 -10.23 0.09 -0.49
CA MET A 78 -8.79 0.32 -0.28
C MET A 78 -8.23 1.39 -1.23
N ASN A 79 -8.76 1.49 -2.45
CA ASN A 79 -8.38 2.53 -3.41
C ASN A 79 -8.75 3.92 -2.92
N ASN A 80 -9.96 4.09 -2.36
CA ASN A 80 -10.39 5.37 -1.80
C ASN A 80 -9.49 5.78 -0.62
N LEU A 81 -9.21 4.85 0.29
CA LEU A 81 -8.29 5.10 1.41
C LEU A 81 -6.88 5.46 0.93
N THR A 82 -6.40 4.79 -0.12
CA THR A 82 -5.10 5.06 -0.72
C THR A 82 -5.04 6.47 -1.30
N SER A 83 -6.07 6.91 -2.01
CA SER A 83 -6.15 8.27 -2.55
C SER A 83 -6.05 9.31 -1.44
N GLU A 84 -6.85 9.19 -0.37
CA GLU A 84 -6.84 10.14 0.74
C GLU A 84 -5.47 10.23 1.45
N VAL A 85 -4.78 9.09 1.58
CA VAL A 85 -3.45 9.06 2.19
C VAL A 85 -2.40 9.68 1.26
N LEU A 86 -2.50 9.48 -0.06
CA LEU A 86 -1.58 10.11 -1.02
C LEU A 86 -1.82 11.61 -1.14
N ASP A 87 -3.08 12.06 -1.07
CA ASP A 87 -3.44 13.47 -1.05
C ASP A 87 -2.83 14.19 0.16
N PHE A 88 -2.79 13.53 1.33
CA PHE A 88 -2.05 14.02 2.49
C PHE A 88 -0.57 14.23 2.18
N TYR A 89 0.12 13.24 1.60
CA TYR A 89 1.54 13.41 1.27
C TYR A 89 1.76 14.55 0.27
N SER A 90 0.95 14.61 -0.80
CA SER A 90 1.00 15.66 -1.81
C SER A 90 0.83 17.06 -1.20
N LYS A 91 -0.13 17.22 -0.28
CA LYS A 91 -0.37 18.49 0.42
C LYS A 91 0.84 18.99 1.21
N TYR A 92 1.70 18.09 1.67
CA TYR A 92 2.79 18.39 2.59
C TYR A 92 4.19 18.27 1.95
N ASP A 93 4.27 17.98 0.65
CA ASP A 93 5.54 17.78 -0.07
C ASP A 93 6.45 19.03 -0.03
N ASP A 94 5.91 20.26 -0.02
CA ASP A 94 6.72 21.49 -0.18
C ASP A 94 7.03 22.27 1.12
N ARG A 95 6.52 21.85 2.29
CA ARG A 95 6.67 22.55 3.60
C ARG A 95 6.19 24.01 3.65
N THR A 96 5.59 24.57 2.61
CA THR A 96 5.44 26.02 2.50
C THR A 96 4.09 26.56 2.98
N SER A 97 3.04 25.73 2.97
CA SER A 97 1.66 26.22 3.04
C SER A 97 0.74 25.39 3.94
N PHE A 98 0.95 25.42 5.26
CA PHE A 98 0.03 24.85 6.24
C PHE A 98 0.24 25.40 7.66
N SER A 99 -0.78 25.24 8.51
CA SER A 99 -0.65 25.44 9.96
C SER A 99 -0.21 24.16 10.68
N LYS A 100 0.37 24.31 11.89
CA LYS A 100 0.72 23.15 12.74
C LYS A 100 -0.51 22.36 13.14
N GLU A 101 -1.62 23.06 13.41
CA GLU A 101 -2.89 22.50 13.84
C GLU A 101 -3.54 21.67 12.72
N GLU A 102 -3.50 22.18 11.50
CA GLU A 102 -3.96 21.48 10.30
C GLU A 102 -3.13 20.21 10.07
N PHE A 103 -1.80 20.29 10.12
CA PHE A 103 -0.94 19.11 10.01
C PHE A 103 -1.25 18.06 11.09
N ALA A 104 -1.41 18.48 12.35
CA ALA A 104 -1.71 17.57 13.45
C ALA A 104 -3.06 16.84 13.29
N LYS A 105 -4.06 17.52 12.73
CA LYS A 105 -5.36 16.94 12.38
C LYS A 105 -5.20 15.93 11.26
N ASP A 106 -4.54 16.32 10.18
CA ASP A 106 -4.45 15.51 8.96
C ASP A 106 -3.57 14.27 9.16
N ILE A 107 -2.45 14.38 9.88
CA ILE A 107 -1.63 13.19 10.20
C ILE A 107 -2.36 12.21 11.13
N THR A 108 -3.22 12.71 12.02
CA THR A 108 -4.05 11.85 12.87
C THR A 108 -5.12 11.14 12.04
N TYR A 109 -5.71 11.83 11.07
CA TYR A 109 -6.64 11.24 10.11
C TYR A 109 -5.98 10.14 9.28
N VAL A 110 -4.82 10.42 8.67
CA VAL A 110 -4.06 9.41 7.88
C VAL A 110 -3.65 8.21 8.73
N MET A 111 -3.19 8.44 9.97
CA MET A 111 -2.86 7.34 10.87
C MET A 111 -4.08 6.42 11.12
N LEU A 112 -5.28 6.97 11.22
CA LEU A 112 -6.51 6.19 11.37
C LEU A 112 -6.85 5.42 10.09
N GLN A 113 -6.76 6.07 8.92
CA GLN A 113 -7.05 5.41 7.64
C GLN A 113 -6.07 4.27 7.33
N LEU A 114 -4.78 4.47 7.60
CA LEU A 114 -3.77 3.42 7.47
C LEU A 114 -4.07 2.24 8.40
N LYS A 115 -4.43 2.48 9.66
CA LYS A 115 -4.81 1.40 10.58
C LYS A 115 -6.03 0.62 10.09
N ASN A 116 -7.05 1.33 9.60
CA ASN A 116 -8.25 0.69 9.06
C ASN A 116 -7.93 -0.16 7.84
N ARG A 117 -7.06 0.33 6.95
CA ARG A 117 -6.55 -0.40 5.79
C ARG A 117 -5.85 -1.70 6.21
N ILE A 118 -4.89 -1.58 7.13
CA ILE A 118 -4.09 -2.69 7.66
C ILE A 118 -4.98 -3.78 8.27
N VAL A 119 -5.97 -3.40 9.08
CA VAL A 119 -6.92 -4.37 9.66
C VAL A 119 -7.66 -5.12 8.57
N LYS A 120 -8.11 -4.44 7.51
CA LYS A 120 -8.85 -5.08 6.42
C LYS A 120 -7.97 -6.00 5.59
N GLU A 121 -6.74 -5.61 5.32
CA GLU A 121 -5.77 -6.46 4.65
C GLU A 121 -5.49 -7.72 5.49
N GLU A 122 -5.13 -7.54 6.75
CA GLU A 122 -4.67 -8.65 7.57
C GLU A 122 -5.79 -9.61 7.99
N GLU A 123 -6.96 -9.07 8.31
CA GLU A 123 -8.09 -9.87 8.81
C GLU A 123 -8.97 -10.42 7.69
N HIS A 124 -9.07 -9.76 6.54
CA HIS A 124 -9.91 -10.21 5.43
C HIS A 124 -9.08 -10.69 4.25
N LEU A 125 -8.23 -9.83 3.70
CA LEU A 125 -7.53 -10.11 2.44
C LEU A 125 -6.51 -11.24 2.59
N TYR A 126 -5.64 -11.18 3.59
CA TYR A 126 -4.60 -12.18 3.83
C TYR A 126 -5.20 -13.51 4.29
N ARG A 127 -6.34 -13.48 5.00
CA ARG A 127 -7.11 -14.69 5.29
C ARG A 127 -7.71 -15.31 4.03
N ALA A 128 -8.25 -14.50 3.13
CA ALA A 128 -8.76 -14.98 1.83
C ALA A 128 -7.62 -15.58 0.98
N TYR A 129 -6.46 -14.94 0.97
CA TYR A 129 -5.24 -15.45 0.35
C TYR A 129 -4.84 -16.82 0.90
N ASP A 130 -4.75 -16.97 2.22
CA ASP A 130 -4.38 -18.24 2.84
C ASP A 130 -5.40 -19.35 2.60
N LYS A 131 -6.70 -19.03 2.60
CA LYS A 131 -7.76 -19.97 2.22
C LYS A 131 -7.60 -20.45 0.78
N LEU A 132 -7.46 -19.51 -0.18
CA LEU A 132 -7.24 -19.84 -1.59
C LEU A 132 -5.99 -20.70 -1.80
N ARG A 133 -4.92 -20.42 -1.04
CA ARG A 133 -3.68 -21.19 -1.08
C ARG A 133 -3.85 -22.64 -0.63
N LYS A 134 -4.61 -22.88 0.44
CA LYS A 134 -4.89 -24.23 0.94
C LYS A 134 -5.79 -25.03 0.00
N VAL A 135 -6.77 -24.38 -0.62
CA VAL A 135 -7.78 -25.07 -1.45
C VAL A 135 -7.29 -25.32 -2.88
N LYS A 136 -6.33 -24.54 -3.40
CA LYS A 136 -5.87 -24.64 -4.80
C LYS A 136 -4.34 -24.69 -4.92
N PRO A 137 -3.63 -25.64 -4.30
CA PRO A 137 -2.15 -25.65 -4.22
C PRO A 137 -1.43 -25.63 -5.58
N ASP A 138 -2.02 -26.24 -6.62
CA ASP A 138 -1.44 -26.39 -7.96
C ASP A 138 -1.32 -25.05 -8.70
N LEU A 139 -2.28 -24.14 -8.48
CA LEU A 139 -2.23 -22.79 -9.00
C LEU A 139 -0.97 -22.08 -8.51
N TRP A 140 -0.62 -22.24 -7.23
CA TRP A 140 0.50 -21.54 -6.58
C TRP A 140 1.88 -22.09 -6.99
N THR A 141 1.96 -23.38 -7.28
CA THR A 141 3.20 -23.99 -7.80
C THR A 141 3.55 -23.45 -9.18
N GLN A 142 2.54 -23.25 -10.04
CA GLN A 142 2.71 -22.63 -11.36
C GLN A 142 3.05 -21.13 -11.27
N PHE A 143 2.55 -20.41 -10.26
CA PHE A 143 2.85 -18.99 -10.07
C PHE A 143 4.28 -18.70 -9.64
N ARG A 144 4.87 -19.53 -8.75
CA ARG A 144 6.25 -19.35 -8.30
C ARG A 144 7.28 -19.44 -9.44
N LEU A 145 6.92 -20.15 -10.52
CA LEU A 145 7.76 -20.30 -11.72
C LEU A 145 7.51 -19.19 -12.78
N ALA A 146 6.38 -18.48 -12.72
CA ALA A 146 5.97 -17.50 -13.73
C ALA A 146 6.34 -16.04 -13.38
N PHE A 147 6.68 -15.75 -12.12
CA PHE A 147 7.17 -14.44 -11.67
C PHE A 147 8.68 -14.51 -11.43
N VAL A 148 9.45 -14.64 -12.52
CA VAL A 148 10.86 -14.20 -12.56
C VAL A 148 10.81 -12.74 -12.99
N PRO A 149 11.41 -11.79 -12.25
CA PRO A 149 11.40 -10.40 -12.67
C PRO A 149 12.12 -10.29 -14.02
N VAL A 150 11.40 -9.84 -15.04
CA VAL A 150 12.02 -9.39 -16.28
C VAL A 150 12.81 -8.13 -15.91
N GLN A 151 14.13 -8.18 -16.07
CA GLN A 151 14.93 -6.96 -16.08
C GLN A 151 14.43 -6.13 -17.25
N ASP A 152 13.79 -5.00 -16.96
CA ASP A 152 13.29 -4.08 -17.99
C ASP A 152 13.70 -2.65 -17.65
N ASP A 153 13.97 -1.95 -18.73
CA ASP A 153 14.80 -0.79 -18.97
C ASP A 153 14.08 0.54 -18.69
N GLY A 154 14.42 1.16 -17.56
CA GLY A 154 14.52 2.62 -17.47
C GLY A 154 13.24 3.48 -17.35
N GLU A 155 12.01 2.95 -17.49
CA GLU A 155 10.80 3.73 -17.15
C GLU A 155 9.76 2.88 -16.41
N LYS A 156 9.70 3.00 -15.07
CA LYS A 156 8.68 2.33 -14.25
C LYS A 156 7.39 3.16 -14.19
N ARG A 157 6.49 2.93 -15.14
CA ARG A 157 5.10 3.45 -15.10
C ARG A 157 4.13 2.30 -14.80
N TYR A 158 3.61 2.23 -13.57
CA TYR A 158 2.58 1.25 -13.19
C TYR A 158 1.20 1.91 -13.19
N LYS A 159 0.25 1.35 -13.96
CA LYS A 159 -1.19 1.58 -13.76
C LYS A 159 -1.69 0.50 -12.81
N THR A 160 -2.35 0.89 -11.72
CA THR A 160 -3.03 -0.08 -10.86
C THR A 160 -4.20 -0.73 -11.61
N LEU A 161 -4.67 -1.89 -11.11
CA LEU A 161 -5.94 -2.48 -11.57
C LEU A 161 -7.14 -1.54 -11.34
N ALA A 162 -6.97 -0.47 -10.56
CA ALA A 162 -7.95 0.57 -10.24
C ALA A 162 -7.77 1.89 -11.01
N GLY A 163 -6.76 1.99 -11.89
CA GLY A 163 -6.51 3.22 -12.67
C GLY A 163 -5.86 4.37 -11.90
N ILE A 164 -5.40 4.14 -10.66
CA ILE A 164 -4.56 5.09 -9.92
C ILE A 164 -3.15 5.06 -10.54
N ARG A 165 -2.54 6.23 -10.72
CA ARG A 165 -1.16 6.38 -11.18
C ARG A 165 -0.31 6.76 -9.98
N TYR A 166 0.77 6.02 -9.73
CA TYR A 166 1.81 6.46 -8.82
C TYR A 166 2.88 7.18 -9.66
N ASP A 167 2.98 8.50 -9.55
CA ASP A 167 4.12 9.22 -10.12
C ASP A 167 5.32 9.04 -9.19
N MET A 168 6.30 8.27 -9.66
CA MET A 168 7.59 8.00 -8.99
C MET A 168 8.65 9.06 -9.32
N ASP A 169 8.33 10.05 -10.14
CA ASP A 169 9.28 11.08 -10.59
C ASP A 169 9.44 12.17 -9.53
N GLN A 170 10.29 11.90 -8.53
CA GLN A 170 11.22 12.90 -7.99
C GLN A 170 12.54 12.23 -7.60
N THR A 171 13.43 12.07 -8.58
CA THR A 171 14.86 11.99 -8.31
C THR A 171 15.29 13.30 -7.65
N TYR A 172 15.48 13.28 -6.34
CA TYR A 172 16.17 14.38 -5.65
C TYR A 172 17.66 14.30 -6.03
N GLN A 173 18.11 15.28 -6.83
CA GLN A 173 19.52 15.64 -6.98
C GLN A 173 19.99 16.43 -5.75
#